data_AF-A0AAV4D3I8-F1
#
_entry.id   AF-A0AAV4D3I8-F1
#
_cell.length_a   1.000
_cell.length_b   1.000
_cell.length_c   1.000
_cell.angle_alpha   90.00
_cell.angle_beta   90.00
_cell.angle_gamma   90.00
#
_symmetry.space_group_name_H-M   'P 1'
#
loop_
_entity.id
_entity.type
_entity.pdbx_description
1 polymer ?
#
loop_
_entity_poly.entity_id
_entity_poly.type
_entity_poly.pdbx_seq_one_letter_code
_entity_poly.pdbx_strand_id
1 'polypeptide(L)'
;MECFAERYCTLNPGMFVNTGGRVKNWKRRWFILNDNCLYYFQYTTDKEPKGIIPLENIQVREVPSEKSRPNCFELFSAGTSDIIKACKVDSDGKVVEGRHSVYRMAASSVDEKEDWISCIRSSINDNPFYNMLAARRENATGSSMRHK
;
A
#
# COMPACT_ATOMS: atom_id res chain seq x y z
N MET A 1 4.34 -1.05 -14.16
CA MET A 1 3.38 0.08 -14.27
C MET A 1 4.00 1.30 -13.60
N GLU A 2 3.96 2.46 -14.23
CA GLU A 2 4.46 3.71 -13.66
C GLU A 2 3.55 4.90 -14.01
N CYS A 3 3.09 5.65 -13.00
CA CYS A 3 2.37 6.91 -13.23
C CYS A 3 2.32 7.76 -11.96
N PHE A 4 1.76 8.97 -12.05
CA PHE A 4 1.50 9.79 -10.87
C PHE A 4 0.19 9.38 -10.20
N ALA A 5 0.24 9.16 -8.89
CA ALA A 5 -0.97 9.05 -8.06
C ALA A 5 -0.85 9.99 -6.85
N GLU A 6 -1.99 10.41 -6.32
CA GLU A 6 -2.01 11.12 -5.05
C GLU A 6 -2.14 10.13 -3.90
N ARG A 7 -1.19 10.19 -2.96
CA ARG A 7 -1.17 9.36 -1.77
C ARG A 7 -1.69 10.14 -0.57
N TYR A 8 -2.62 9.56 0.18
CA TYR A 8 -3.02 10.12 1.46
C TYR A 8 -1.97 9.82 2.53
N CYS A 9 -1.23 10.85 2.92
CA CYS A 9 -0.18 10.76 3.90
C CYS A 9 -0.72 11.18 5.27
N THR A 10 -0.78 10.25 6.21
CA THR A 10 -0.82 10.61 7.61
C THR A 10 0.56 11.08 8.07
N LEU A 11 0.68 12.36 8.43
CA LEU A 11 1.92 12.91 8.98
C LEU A 11 2.24 12.27 10.33
N ASN A 12 3.55 12.14 10.63
CA ASN A 12 4.03 11.53 11.86
C ASN A 12 3.55 12.35 13.07
N PRO A 13 2.98 11.72 14.12
CA PRO A 13 2.48 12.43 15.30
C PRO A 13 3.56 13.11 16.16
N GLY A 14 4.85 12.92 15.86
CA GLY A 14 5.97 13.39 16.70
C GLY A 14 6.57 14.77 16.35
N MET A 15 6.12 15.45 15.29
CA MET A 15 6.74 16.73 14.84
C MET A 15 5.83 17.95 14.99
N PHE A 16 4.58 17.76 15.40
CA PHE A 16 3.64 18.84 15.73
C PHE A 16 2.95 18.49 17.05
N VAL A 17 3.63 18.74 18.16
CA VAL A 17 2.95 18.91 19.44
C VAL A 17 2.18 20.22 19.39
N ASN A 18 0.95 20.16 18.90
CA ASN A 18 -0.13 21.07 19.24
C ASN A 18 -1.45 20.31 19.00
N THR A 19 -2.04 19.82 20.09
CA THR A 19 -3.47 19.50 20.27
C THR A 19 -4.18 18.78 19.10
N GLY A 20 -4.24 17.44 19.17
CA GLY A 20 -5.48 16.72 18.79
C GLY A 20 -5.69 16.23 17.36
N GLY A 21 -4.68 16.12 16.49
CA GLY A 21 -4.91 15.57 15.15
C GLY A 21 -3.69 15.06 14.41
N ARG A 22 -3.75 13.81 13.93
CA ARG A 22 -2.83 13.29 12.91
C ARG A 22 -3.10 14.08 11.62
N VAL A 23 -2.27 15.06 11.28
CA VAL A 23 -2.49 15.88 10.07
C VAL A 23 -2.41 14.96 8.84
N LYS A 24 -3.57 14.76 8.22
CA LYS A 24 -3.74 13.90 7.05
C LYS A 24 -3.77 14.78 5.80
N ASN A 25 -2.76 14.66 4.94
CA ASN A 25 -2.65 15.46 3.71
C ASN A 25 -2.40 14.57 2.49
N TRP A 26 -3.04 14.89 1.37
CA TRP A 26 -2.73 14.29 0.08
C TRP A 26 -1.39 14.79 -0.45
N LYS A 27 -0.59 13.88 -1.03
CA LYS A 27 0.70 14.19 -1.67
C LYS A 27 0.75 13.53 -3.02
N ARG A 28 0.99 14.31 -4.08
CA ARG A 28 1.32 13.79 -5.41
C ARG A 28 2.68 13.10 -5.36
N ARG A 29 2.75 11.87 -5.83
CA ARG A 29 3.97 11.05 -5.90
C ARG A 29 4.00 10.30 -7.23
N TRP A 30 5.20 10.07 -7.75
CA TRP A 30 5.38 9.16 -8.88
C TRP A 30 5.52 7.75 -8.33
N PHE A 31 4.72 6.82 -8.82
CA PHE A 31 4.69 5.44 -8.36
C PHE A 31 5.24 4.51 -9.43
N ILE A 32 5.98 3.50 -8.98
CA ILE A 32 6.44 2.39 -9.81
C ILE A 32 6.08 1.10 -9.08
N LEU A 33 5.38 0.21 -9.77
CA LEU A 33 5.18 -1.17 -9.35
C LEU A 33 6.23 -2.03 -10.05
N ASN A 34 7.11 -2.66 -9.25
CA ASN A 34 8.13 -3.58 -9.73
C ASN A 34 8.50 -4.59 -8.62
N ASP A 35 8.89 -5.82 -8.99
CA ASP A 35 9.36 -6.85 -8.06
C ASP A 35 8.49 -7.03 -6.80
N ASN A 36 7.16 -7.04 -6.98
CA ASN A 36 6.17 -7.14 -5.90
C ASN A 36 6.29 -6.07 -4.80
N CYS A 37 6.86 -4.92 -5.15
CA CYS A 37 7.00 -3.76 -4.31
C CYS A 37 6.43 -2.53 -5.03
N LEU A 38 5.77 -1.67 -4.25
CA LEU A 38 5.32 -0.39 -4.72
C LEU A 38 6.27 0.70 -4.22
N TYR A 39 7.02 1.29 -5.15
CA TYR A 39 7.95 2.37 -4.90
C TYR A 39 7.25 3.70 -5.16
N TYR A 40 7.58 4.73 -4.38
CA TYR A 40 7.11 6.08 -4.66
C TYR A 40 8.20 7.13 -4.51
N PHE A 41 8.21 8.09 -5.42
CA PHE A 41 9.21 9.14 -5.55
C PHE A 41 8.56 10.52 -5.43
N GLN A 42 9.36 11.52 -5.08
CA GLN A 42 8.89 12.90 -5.05
C GLN A 42 8.80 13.47 -6.48
N TYR A 43 9.76 13.13 -7.32
CA TYR A 43 9.84 13.50 -8.74
C TYR A 43 10.23 12.30 -9.62
N THR A 44 9.96 12.38 -10.93
CA THR A 44 10.30 11.31 -11.89
C THR A 44 11.80 11.18 -12.16
N THR A 45 12.57 12.22 -11.85
CA THR A 45 14.04 12.27 -12.02
C THR A 45 14.80 11.77 -10.81
N ASP A 46 14.11 11.47 -9.71
CA ASP A 46 14.73 11.00 -8.48
C ASP A 46 15.30 9.59 -8.67
N LYS A 47 16.55 9.37 -8.25
CA LYS A 47 17.18 8.05 -8.28
C LYS A 47 16.78 7.17 -7.10
N GLU A 48 16.49 7.80 -5.97
CA GLU A 48 16.17 7.12 -4.71
C GLU A 48 14.69 7.29 -4.35
N PRO A 49 13.99 6.21 -3.93
CA PRO A 49 12.58 6.29 -3.60
C PRO A 49 12.36 7.06 -2.29
N LYS A 50 11.27 7.83 -2.23
CA LYS A 50 10.80 8.45 -0.99
C LYS A 50 10.22 7.42 -0.03
N GLY A 51 9.76 6.28 -0.54
CA GLY A 51 9.47 5.11 0.28
C GLY A 51 9.08 3.88 -0.55
N ILE A 52 9.03 2.75 0.14
CA ILE A 52 8.86 1.43 -0.43
C ILE A 52 7.79 0.70 0.38
N ILE A 53 6.85 0.07 -0.33
CA ILE A 53 5.78 -0.75 0.25
C ILE A 53 5.89 -2.15 -0.36
N PRO A 54 6.47 -3.12 0.36
CA PRO A 54 6.36 -4.53 -0.02
C PRO A 54 4.88 -4.95 -0.07
N LEU A 55 4.47 -5.65 -1.13
CA LEU A 55 3.08 -6.06 -1.32
C LEU A 55 2.76 -7.43 -0.69
N GLU A 56 3.68 -7.97 0.10
CA GLU A 56 3.50 -9.20 0.86
C GLU A 56 2.37 -9.05 1.90
N ASN A 57 1.35 -9.91 1.80
CA ASN A 57 0.14 -9.84 2.65
C ASN A 57 -0.61 -8.50 2.54
N ILE A 58 -0.44 -7.78 1.43
CA ILE A 58 -1.22 -6.59 1.11
C ILE A 58 -2.38 -7.00 0.22
N GLN A 59 -3.52 -6.36 0.43
CA GLN A 59 -4.66 -6.44 -0.47
C GLN A 59 -5.08 -5.03 -0.90
N VAL A 60 -5.78 -4.96 -2.03
CA VAL A 60 -6.30 -3.72 -2.59
C VAL A 60 -7.83 -3.79 -2.71
N ARG A 61 -8.48 -2.71 -2.26
CA ARG A 61 -9.93 -2.53 -2.40
C ARG A 61 -10.25 -1.17 -2.99
N GLU A 62 -11.37 -1.12 -3.70
CA GLU A 62 -12.00 0.15 -4.06
C GLU A 62 -12.60 0.81 -2.82
N VAL A 63 -12.62 2.14 -2.82
CA VAL A 63 -13.32 2.92 -1.80
C VAL A 63 -14.21 3.96 -2.46
N PRO A 64 -15.26 4.44 -1.77
CA PRO A 64 -16.12 5.48 -2.32
C PRO A 64 -15.31 6.70 -2.76
N SER A 65 -15.54 7.14 -3.99
CA SER A 65 -14.96 8.37 -4.53
C SER A 65 -15.43 9.58 -3.73
N GLU A 66 -14.51 10.45 -3.34
CA GLU A 66 -14.84 11.74 -2.73
C GLU A 66 -15.00 12.79 -3.85
N LYS A 67 -15.90 13.77 -3.69
CA LYS A 67 -16.14 14.81 -4.72
C LYS A 67 -14.85 15.55 -5.14
N SER A 68 -13.93 15.75 -4.21
CA SER A 68 -12.64 16.41 -4.45
C SER A 68 -11.53 15.43 -4.89
N ARG A 69 -11.74 14.12 -4.75
CA ARG A 69 -10.77 13.05 -4.99
C ARG A 69 -11.51 11.82 -5.53
N PRO A 70 -11.86 11.83 -6.83
CA PRO A 70 -12.43 10.66 -7.47
C PRO A 70 -11.38 9.54 -7.59
N ASN A 71 -11.82 8.37 -8.04
CA ASN A 71 -10.95 7.27 -8.46
C ASN A 71 -10.05 6.75 -7.32
N CYS A 72 -10.61 6.65 -6.11
CA CYS A 72 -9.87 6.25 -4.92
C CYS A 72 -9.84 4.72 -4.73
N PHE A 73 -8.72 4.24 -4.22
CA PHE A 73 -8.54 2.86 -3.76
C PHE A 73 -7.63 2.82 -2.53
N GLU A 74 -7.65 1.69 -1.80
CA GLU A 74 -6.84 1.51 -0.60
C GLU A 74 -6.02 0.22 -0.66
N LEU A 75 -4.75 0.35 -0.31
CA LEU A 75 -3.94 -0.77 0.14
C LEU A 75 -4.13 -0.96 1.64
N PHE A 76 -4.37 -2.20 2.06
CA PHE A 76 -4.53 -2.57 3.46
C PHE A 76 -3.81 -3.90 3.74
N SER A 77 -3.39 -4.08 4.99
CA SER A 77 -2.79 -5.34 5.43
C SER A 77 -3.87 -6.41 5.55
N ALA A 78 -3.66 -7.57 4.94
CA ALA A 78 -4.42 -8.81 5.14
C ALA A 78 -3.72 -9.78 6.12
N GLY A 79 -2.59 -9.34 6.70
CA GLY A 79 -1.83 -10.10 7.69
C GLY A 79 -2.41 -10.01 9.10
N THR A 80 -1.65 -10.47 10.09
CA THR A 80 -2.02 -10.42 11.51
C THR A 80 -1.88 -9.04 12.15
N SER A 81 -1.23 -8.10 11.46
CA SER A 81 -1.05 -6.72 11.92
C SER A 81 -1.89 -5.76 11.09
N ASP A 82 -2.54 -4.82 11.76
CA ASP A 82 -3.24 -3.70 11.12
C ASP A 82 -2.28 -2.66 10.52
N ILE A 83 -0.96 -2.80 10.69
CA ILE A 83 0.05 -1.89 10.16
C ILE A 83 0.71 -2.51 8.93
N ILE A 84 0.76 -1.74 7.85
CA ILE A 84 1.48 -2.11 6.63
C ILE A 84 2.97 -1.90 6.86
N LYS A 85 3.74 -2.98 6.68
CA LYS A 85 5.19 -2.93 6.64
C LYS A 85 5.63 -2.08 5.45
N ALA A 86 6.35 -1.01 5.71
CA ALA A 86 6.86 -0.11 4.69
C ALA A 86 8.02 0.69 5.28
N CYS A 87 8.87 1.24 4.43
CA CYS A 87 9.86 2.24 4.83
C CYS A 87 9.63 3.56 4.07
N LYS A 88 10.07 4.67 4.65
CA LYS A 88 10.05 5.98 4.01
C LYS A 88 11.22 6.83 4.48
N VAL A 89 11.64 7.76 3.65
CA VAL A 89 12.58 8.81 4.04
C VAL A 89 11.79 9.96 4.66
N ASP A 90 12.15 10.39 5.87
CA ASP A 90 11.54 11.55 6.53
C ASP A 90 12.05 12.89 5.94
N SER A 91 11.79 14.01 6.62
CA SER A 91 12.26 15.34 6.19
C SER A 91 13.77 15.50 6.33
N ASP A 92 14.39 14.78 7.26
CA ASP A 92 15.80 14.89 7.61
C ASP A 92 16.67 13.93 6.76
N GLY A 93 16.05 13.24 5.80
CA GLY A 93 16.72 12.25 4.96
C GLY A 93 16.90 10.90 5.63
N LYS A 94 16.32 10.66 6.82
CA LYS A 94 16.48 9.39 7.52
C LYS A 94 15.43 8.38 7.07
N VAL A 95 15.87 7.13 6.88
CA VAL A 95 14.97 6.01 6.62
C VAL A 95 14.28 5.62 7.91
N VAL A 96 12.95 5.62 7.90
CA VAL A 96 12.10 5.27 9.04
C VAL A 96 11.01 4.29 8.61
N GLU A 97 10.55 3.47 9.54
CA GLU A 97 9.41 2.57 9.30
C GLU A 97 8.10 3.37 9.14
N GLY A 98 7.31 2.97 8.16
CA GLY A 98 5.97 3.48 7.94
C GLY A 98 5.02 3.02 9.04
N ARG A 99 4.12 3.90 9.50
CA ARG A 99 3.10 3.59 10.52
C ARG A 99 1.69 3.69 9.94
N HIS A 100 1.53 3.29 8.69
CA HIS A 100 0.29 3.39 7.94
C HIS A 100 -0.52 2.10 8.11
N SER A 101 -1.76 2.21 8.57
CA SER A 101 -2.69 1.07 8.56
C SER A 101 -3.33 0.83 7.20
N VAL A 102 -3.45 1.91 6.43
CA VAL A 102 -3.87 1.90 5.03
C VAL A 102 -3.06 2.91 4.23
N TYR A 103 -2.86 2.62 2.95
CA TYR A 103 -2.47 3.61 1.95
C TYR A 103 -3.64 3.88 1.03
N ARG A 104 -4.32 5.01 1.25
CA ARG A 104 -5.34 5.51 0.32
C ARG A 104 -4.67 6.25 -0.83
N MET A 105 -5.07 5.92 -2.04
CA MET A 105 -4.55 6.47 -3.30
C MET A 105 -5.70 7.00 -4.14
N ALA A 106 -5.43 8.02 -4.95
CA ALA A 106 -6.34 8.53 -5.97
C ALA A 106 -5.59 8.59 -7.31
N ALA A 107 -6.16 7.94 -8.32
CA ALA A 107 -5.68 7.98 -9.70
C ALA A 107 -6.28 9.16 -10.46
N SER A 108 -5.67 9.56 -11.59
CA SER A 108 -6.17 10.72 -12.35
C SER A 108 -7.41 10.40 -13.19
N SER A 109 -7.59 9.13 -13.56
CA SER A 109 -8.78 8.64 -14.27
C SER A 109 -9.33 7.33 -13.67
N VAL A 110 -10.53 6.94 -14.11
CA VAL A 110 -11.12 5.64 -13.76
C VAL A 110 -10.29 4.51 -14.34
N ASP A 111 -9.86 4.62 -15.60
CA ASP A 111 -9.05 3.60 -16.27
C ASP A 111 -7.72 3.38 -15.53
N GLU A 112 -7.03 4.45 -15.14
CA GLU A 112 -5.80 4.33 -14.34
C GLU A 112 -6.05 3.65 -12.98
N LYS A 113 -7.19 3.95 -12.32
CA LYS A 113 -7.57 3.29 -11.07
C LYS A 113 -7.72 1.79 -11.28
N GLU A 114 -8.46 1.39 -12.32
CA GLU A 114 -8.68 -0.03 -12.65
C GLU A 114 -7.36 -0.72 -13.00
N ASP A 115 -6.51 -0.09 -13.81
CA ASP A 115 -5.20 -0.61 -14.17
C ASP A 115 -4.31 -0.80 -12.92
N TRP A 116 -4.26 0.18 -12.01
CA TRP A 116 -3.51 0.07 -10.77
C TRP A 116 -4.00 -1.10 -9.92
N ILE A 117 -5.31 -1.18 -9.70
CA ILE A 117 -5.91 -2.26 -8.91
C ILE A 117 -5.59 -3.62 -9.54
N SER A 118 -5.73 -3.73 -10.87
CA SER A 118 -5.45 -4.95 -11.62
C SER A 118 -3.98 -5.36 -11.49
N CYS A 119 -3.04 -4.46 -11.79
CA CYS A 119 -1.61 -4.73 -11.71
C CYS A 119 -1.16 -5.09 -10.29
N ILE A 120 -1.66 -4.40 -9.26
CA ILE A 120 -1.34 -4.69 -7.86
C ILE A 120 -1.86 -6.09 -7.48
N ARG A 121 -3.10 -6.43 -7.83
CA ARG A 121 -3.67 -7.77 -7.57
C ARG A 121 -2.86 -8.86 -8.25
N SER A 122 -2.50 -8.69 -9.52
CA SER A 122 -1.70 -9.66 -10.27
C SER A 122 -0.33 -9.86 -9.62
N SER A 123 0.36 -8.75 -9.28
CA SER A 123 1.66 -8.81 -8.60
C SER A 123 1.62 -9.59 -7.27
N ILE A 124 0.55 -9.42 -6.47
CA ILE A 124 0.37 -10.16 -5.21
C ILE A 124 0.22 -11.67 -5.45
N ASN A 125 -0.49 -12.06 -6.51
CA ASN A 125 -0.80 -13.45 -6.82
C ASN A 125 0.34 -14.19 -7.53
N ASP A 126 1.25 -13.47 -8.21
CA ASP A 126 2.35 -14.04 -8.99
C ASP A 126 3.52 -14.57 -8.14
N ASN A 127 3.34 -14.79 -6.84
CA ASN A 127 4.38 -15.34 -5.97
C ASN A 127 4.21 -16.87 -5.76
N PRO A 128 5.07 -17.73 -6.37
CA PRO A 128 5.02 -19.18 -6.19
C PRO A 128 5.12 -19.61 -4.73
N PHE A 129 5.80 -18.83 -3.90
CA PHE A 129 5.96 -19.06 -2.47
C PHE A 129 4.67 -18.76 -1.70
N TYR A 130 3.90 -17.76 -2.12
CA TYR A 130 2.60 -17.43 -1.50
C TYR A 130 1.54 -18.46 -1.84
N ASN A 131 1.49 -18.95 -3.09
CA ASN A 131 0.64 -20.09 -3.46
C ASN A 131 0.96 -21.33 -2.61
N MET A 132 2.24 -21.62 -2.39
CA MET A 132 2.69 -22.73 -1.56
C MET A 132 2.35 -22.53 -0.06
N LEU A 133 2.49 -21.31 0.48
CA LEU A 133 2.15 -21.00 1.88
C LEU A 133 0.64 -20.94 2.14
N ALA A 134 -0.14 -20.40 1.20
CA ALA A 134 -1.60 -20.40 1.25
C ALA A 134 -2.14 -21.84 1.22
N ALA A 135 -1.61 -22.69 0.34
CA ALA A 135 -1.95 -24.11 0.31
C ALA A 135 -1.64 -24.83 1.64
N ARG A 136 -0.53 -24.48 2.30
CA ARG A 136 -0.23 -25.02 3.65
C ARG A 136 -1.20 -24.53 4.72
N ARG A 137 -1.68 -23.29 4.62
CA ARG A 137 -2.63 -22.70 5.57
C ARG A 137 -4.03 -23.32 5.41
N GLU A 138 -4.48 -23.60 4.18
CA GLU A 138 -5.74 -24.32 3.93
C GLU A 138 -5.69 -25.78 4.39
N ASN A 139 -4.57 -26.47 4.17
CA ASN A 139 -4.36 -27.85 4.62
C ASN A 139 -4.34 -27.98 6.16
N ALA A 140 -3.88 -26.94 6.86
CA ALA A 140 -3.92 -26.89 8.33
C ALA A 140 -5.34 -26.71 8.88
N THR A 141 -6.21 -25.99 8.17
CA THR A 141 -7.62 -25.78 8.57
C THR A 141 -8.57 -26.90 8.12
N GLY A 142 -8.21 -27.66 7.08
CA GLY A 142 -9.03 -28.76 6.56
C GLY A 142 -8.95 -30.08 7.33
N SER A 143 -8.06 -30.21 8.32
CA SER A 143 -7.82 -31.48 9.03
C SER A 143 -8.75 -31.74 10.24
N SER A 144 -9.69 -30.83 10.56
CA SER A 144 -10.54 -30.98 11.76
C SER A 144 -11.91 -31.63 11.55
N MET A 145 -12.27 -32.12 10.35
CA MET A 145 -13.53 -32.85 10.16
C MET A 145 -13.33 -34.15 9.37
N ARG A 146 -12.73 -35.15 10.00
CA ARG A 146 -12.95 -36.56 9.65
C ARG A 146 -12.51 -37.41 10.84
N HIS A 147 -13.41 -37.59 11.81
CA HIS A 147 -13.58 -38.82 12.58
C HIS A 147 -14.79 -38.67 13.50
N LYS A 148 -15.94 -39.14 13.03
CA LYS A 148 -16.85 -40.07 13.73
C LYS A 148 -17.97 -40.47 12.77
#